data_AF-A0A7J3ZPR1-F1
#
_entry.id   AF-A0A7J3ZPR1-F1
#
_cell.length_a   1.000
_cell.length_b   1.000
_cell.length_c   1.000
_cell.angle_alpha   90.00
_cell.angle_beta   90.00
_cell.angle_gamma   90.00
#
_symmetry.space_group_name_H-M   'P 1'
#
loop_
_entity.id
_entity.type
_entity.pdbx_description
1 polymer ?
#
loop_
_entity_poly.entity_id
_entity_poly.type
_entity_poly.pdbx_seq_one_letter_code
_entity_poly.pdbx_strand_id
1 'polypeptide(L)' 'EAKYDMITNIVVEQGILGRLLGFGDVRCDTAGTAFLGVLFKGVRKPLQVRGIIEEAIEKRRLRKTPI' A
#
# COMPACT_ATOMS: atom_id res chain seq x y z
N GLU A 1 10.97 5.40 10.43
CA GLU A 1 9.62 4.80 10.26
C GLU A 1 8.86 5.58 9.20
N ALA A 2 8.22 4.91 8.24
CA ALA A 2 7.45 5.57 7.19
C ALA A 2 6.02 5.88 7.70
N LYS A 3 5.57 7.13 7.55
CA LYS A 3 4.23 7.55 7.99
C LYS A 3 3.22 7.43 6.83
N TYR A 4 1.95 7.16 7.15
CA TYR A 4 0.88 7.00 6.15
C TYR A 4 0.70 8.21 5.22
N ASP A 5 0.89 9.42 5.73
CA ASP A 5 0.80 10.68 4.96
C ASP A 5 1.95 10.87 3.97
N MET A 6 3.00 10.07 4.06
CA MET A 6 4.10 10.07 3.10
C MET A 6 3.87 9.11 1.94
N ILE A 7 2.86 8.23 2.01
CA ILE A 7 2.55 7.30 0.92
C ILE A 7 1.94 8.08 -0.24
N THR A 8 2.57 8.01 -1.40
CA THR A 8 2.13 8.70 -2.62
C THR A 8 1.42 7.77 -3.60
N ASN A 9 1.74 6.48 -3.55
CA ASN A 9 1.15 5.48 -4.42
C ASN A 9 1.16 4.08 -3.78
N ILE A 10 0.20 3.24 -4.13
CA ILE A 10 0.14 1.84 -3.74
C ILE A 10 0.01 1.00 -5.01
N VAL A 11 1.02 0.19 -5.30
CA VAL A 11 1.07 -0.68 -6.47
C VAL A 11 0.88 -2.11 -6.03
N VAL A 12 -0.01 -2.83 -6.72
CA VAL A 12 -0.21 -4.27 -6.55
C VAL A 12 0.33 -4.98 -7.78
N GLU A 13 1.29 -5.87 -7.59
CA GLU A 13 1.89 -6.67 -8.64
C GLU A 13 1.43 -8.12 -8.50
N GLN A 14 0.64 -8.59 -9.48
CA GLN A 14 0.06 -9.93 -9.43
C GLN A 14 0.04 -10.59 -10.82
N GLY A 15 0.90 -11.59 -10.99
CA GLY A 15 0.90 -12.44 -12.19
C GLY A 15 -0.28 -13.41 -12.25
N ILE A 16 -0.40 -14.17 -13.34
CA ILE A 16 -1.52 -15.12 -13.55
C ILE A 16 -1.60 -16.16 -12.42
N LEU A 17 -0.49 -16.80 -12.07
CA LEU A 17 -0.44 -17.78 -10.98
C LEU A 17 -0.72 -17.13 -9.62
N GLY A 18 -0.22 -15.92 -9.41
CA GLY A 18 -0.51 -15.14 -8.21
C GLY A 18 -2.01 -14.85 -8.07
N ARG A 19 -2.69 -14.51 -9.16
CA ARG A 19 -4.16 -14.33 -9.17
C ARG A 19 -4.89 -15.61 -8.83
N LEU A 20 -4.50 -16.74 -9.43
CA LEU A 20 -5.14 -18.03 -9.17
C LEU A 20 -4.96 -18.50 -7.72
N LEU A 21 -3.76 -18.30 -7.16
CA LEU A 21 -3.43 -18.72 -5.79
C LEU A 21 -3.78 -17.67 -4.73
N GLY A 22 -4.17 -16.46 -5.15
CA GLY A 22 -4.52 -15.35 -4.25
C GLY A 22 -3.32 -14.68 -3.57
N PHE A 23 -2.15 -14.68 -4.21
CA PHE A 23 -0.93 -14.05 -3.72
C PHE A 23 -0.38 -13.01 -4.71
N GLY A 24 0.28 -11.98 -4.21
CA GLY A 24 1.00 -10.99 -5.01
C GLY A 24 1.81 -10.06 -4.12
N ASP A 25 2.49 -9.10 -4.74
CA ASP A 25 3.30 -8.14 -4.02
C ASP A 25 2.56 -6.80 -3.88
N VAL A 26 2.80 -6.09 -2.78
CA VAL A 26 2.24 -4.76 -2.52
C VAL A 26 3.39 -3.80 -2.28
N ARG A 27 3.52 -2.76 -3.10
CA ARG A 27 4.53 -1.72 -2.96
C ARG A 27 3.87 -0.39 -2.59
N CYS A 28 4.35 0.24 -1.53
CA CYS A 28 3.94 1.58 -1.12
C CYS A 28 5.08 2.56 -1.41
N ASP A 29 4.88 3.45 -2.38
CA ASP A 29 5.86 4.49 -2.68
C ASP A 29 5.72 5.65 -1.71
N THR A 30 6.85 6.21 -1.29
CA THR A 30 6.90 7.31 -0.33
C THR A 30 7.51 8.57 -0.92
N ALA A 31 6.97 9.73 -0.57
CA ALA A 31 7.57 11.01 -0.94
C ALA A 31 8.95 11.20 -0.27
N GLY A 32 9.87 11.86 -0.98
CA GLY A 32 11.12 12.35 -0.40
C GLY A 32 12.21 11.31 -0.15
N THR A 33 12.10 10.10 -0.70
CA THR A 33 13.14 9.06 -0.60
C THR A 33 13.62 8.63 -1.97
N ALA A 34 14.94 8.51 -2.16
CA ALA A 34 15.54 7.96 -3.38
C ALA A 34 15.32 6.43 -3.56
N PHE A 35 14.69 5.78 -2.58
CA PHE A 35 14.44 4.34 -2.57
C PHE A 35 13.03 3.99 -3.04
N LEU A 36 12.90 2.76 -3.57
CA LEU A 36 11.67 2.09 -4.01
C LEU A 36 10.73 1.80 -2.82
N GLY A 37 10.25 2.83 -2.11
CA GLY A 37 9.20 2.73 -1.11
C GLY A 37 9.37 1.57 -0.11
N VAL A 38 8.25 0.97 0.30
CA VAL A 38 8.19 -0.27 1.09
C VAL A 38 7.56 -1.37 0.23
N LEU A 39 8.24 -2.51 0.09
CA LEU A 39 7.76 -3.67 -0.68
C LEU A 39 7.41 -4.83 0.26
N PHE A 40 6.15 -5.26 0.22
CA PHE A 40 5.66 -6.47 0.87
C PHE A 40 5.55 -7.58 -0.18
N LYS A 41 6.34 -8.64 -0.02
CA LYS A 41 6.38 -9.77 -0.95
C LYS A 41 5.46 -10.91 -0.53
N GLY A 42 4.83 -11.59 -1.49
CA GLY A 42 4.04 -12.80 -1.25
C GLY A 42 2.82 -12.57 -0.36
N VAL A 43 2.20 -11.40 -0.47
CA VAL A 43 1.03 -11.00 0.30
C VAL A 43 -0.18 -11.80 -0.14
N ARG A 44 -0.87 -12.42 0.82
CA ARG A 44 -2.16 -13.08 0.59
C ARG A 44 -3.26 -12.03 0.42
N LYS A 45 -4.13 -12.21 -0.59
CA LYS A 45 -5.21 -11.26 -0.95
C LYS A 45 -4.69 -9.82 -1.11
N PRO A 46 -3.71 -9.57 -2.01
CA PRO A 46 -3.01 -8.29 -2.08
C PRO A 46 -3.92 -7.09 -2.38
N LEU A 47 -5.00 -7.29 -3.15
CA LEU A 47 -6.02 -6.26 -3.40
C LEU A 47 -6.78 -5.84 -2.13
N GLN A 48 -7.05 -6.80 -1.22
CA GLN A 48 -7.69 -6.49 0.06
C GLN A 48 -6.73 -5.70 0.95
N VAL A 49 -5.45 -6.08 0.96
CA VAL A 49 -4.42 -5.35 1.71
C VAL A 49 -4.27 -3.91 1.19
N ARG A 50 -4.29 -3.69 -0.13
CA ARG A 50 -4.34 -2.34 -0.70
C ARG A 50 -5.49 -1.52 -0.10
N GLY A 51 -6.71 -2.08 -0.09
CA GLY A 51 -7.88 -1.38 0.48
C GLY A 51 -7.72 -1.03 1.95
N ILE A 52 -7.11 -1.91 2.77
CA ILE A 52 -6.82 -1.64 4.17
C ILE A 52 -5.84 -0.46 4.32
N ILE A 53 -4.82 -0.39 3.47
CA ILE A 53 -3.83 0.69 3.50
C ILE A 53 -4.49 2.01 3.06
N GLU A 54 -5.28 2.01 1.99
CA GLU A 54 -6.03 3.18 1.52
C GLU A 54 -6.96 3.72 2.60
N GLU A 55 -7.71 2.83 3.28
CA GLU A 55 -8.59 3.21 4.40
C GLU A 55 -7.80 3.82 5.58
N ALA A 56 -6.62 3.28 5.89
CA ALA A 56 -5.75 3.82 6.94
C ALA A 56 -5.22 5.22 6.58
N ILE A 57 -4.85 5.44 5.32
CA ILE A 57 -4.43 6.76 4.81
C ILE A 57 -5.57 7.77 4.95
N GLU A 58 -6.79 7.41 4.51
CA GLU A 58 -7.94 8.31 4.55
C GLU A 58 -8.33 8.65 5.99
N LYS A 59 -8.39 7.67 6.90
CA LYS A 59 -8.62 7.91 8.34
C LYS A 59 -7.58 8.85 8.93
N ARG A 60 -6.31 8.75 8.51
CA ARG A 60 -5.24 9.64 8.97
C ARG A 60 -5.42 11.06 8.41
N ARG A 61 -5.86 11.19 7.17
CA ARG A 61 -6.15 12.46 6.51
C ARG A 61 -7.29 13.20 7.24
N LEU A 62 -8.41 12.53 7.48
CA LEU A 62 -9.56 13.09 8.19
C LEU A 62 -9.21 13.57 9.61
N ARG A 63 -8.32 12.87 10.32
CA ARG A 63 -7.83 13.30 11.64
C ARG A 63 -6.98 14.57 11.61
N LYS A 64 -6.30 14.86 10.49
CA LYS A 64 -5.46 16.05 10.33
C LYS A 64 -6.25 17.29 9.92
N THR A 65 -7.43 17.11 9.32
CA THR A 65 -8.32 18.20 8.94
C THR A 65 -9.55 18.17 9.84
N PRO A 66 -9.46 18.69 11.08
CA PRO A 66 -10.67 18.94 11.85
C PRO A 66 -11.45 20.04 11.11
N ILE A 67 -12.69 19.74 10.77
CA ILE A 67 -13.66 20.71 10.25
C ILE A 67 -13.99 21.70 11.36
#